data_AF-A0A8H4RI23-F1
#
_entry.id   AF-A0A8H4RI23-F1
#
_cell.length_a   1.000
_cell.length_b   1.000
_cell.length_c   1.000
_cell.angle_alpha   90.00
_cell.angle_beta   90.00
_cell.angle_gamma   90.00
#
_symmetry.space_group_name_H-M   'P 1'
#
loop_
_entity.id
_entity.type
_entity.pdbx_description
1 polymer ?
#
loop_
_entity_poly.entity_id
_entity_poly.type
_entity_poly.pdbx_seq_one_letter_code
_entity_poly.pdbx_strand_id
1 'polypeptide(L)'
;MMSSTNEDPFLQVQAEVLTQLSQTRPLFTSYLRIRTLTTSPQNPELISAQKELETSLTSLTDDLADLIESVQAVQSDPYKYGLEIEEVARRKRLVDEVGNEVEDMRDELKKQTSQGSGTRTGTSGAFEGPEGEGEAGDNYAEFEQQQQIHMMAEQDQQLDGVFRTVGNLRQQADDMGRELEEQADMLENVDGLADRVGGRLQTGLKTMGTVIKKNEDGLSSCCIAILIFVLILLLVLVLVL
;
A
#
# COMPACT_ATOMS: atom_id res chain seq x y z
N MET A 1 -36.24 2.76 0.20
CA MET A 1 -35.53 1.46 0.19
C MET A 1 -34.07 1.81 -0.01
N MET A 2 -33.28 1.76 1.06
CA MET A 2 -31.85 2.07 1.00
C MET A 2 -31.18 0.86 0.36
N SER A 3 -30.62 1.04 -0.83
CA SER A 3 -29.78 0.03 -1.46
C SER A 3 -28.64 -0.23 -0.50
N SER A 4 -28.55 -1.46 -0.01
CA SER A 4 -27.43 -1.95 0.79
C SER A 4 -26.13 -1.48 0.14
N THR A 5 -25.29 -0.83 0.93
CA THR A 5 -23.84 -0.72 0.73
C THR A 5 -23.28 -2.12 0.51
N ASN A 6 -23.39 -2.61 -0.73
CA ASN A 6 -22.54 -3.66 -1.24
C ASN A 6 -21.21 -2.94 -1.46
N GLU A 7 -20.29 -3.02 -0.50
CA GLU A 7 -18.96 -2.43 -0.63
C GLU A 7 -18.37 -2.90 -1.96
N ASP A 8 -18.05 -1.96 -2.83
CA ASP A 8 -17.44 -2.28 -4.10
C ASP A 8 -16.10 -2.98 -3.80
N PRO A 9 -15.91 -4.25 -4.21
CA PRO A 9 -14.69 -4.99 -3.90
C PRO A 9 -13.44 -4.29 -4.43
N PHE A 10 -13.59 -3.46 -5.47
CA PHE A 10 -12.51 -2.61 -5.97
C PHE A 10 -11.99 -1.65 -4.88
N LEU A 11 -12.88 -1.02 -4.12
CA LEU A 11 -12.50 -0.03 -3.10
C LEU A 11 -11.77 -0.69 -1.91
N GLN A 12 -12.11 -1.94 -1.61
CA GLN A 12 -11.43 -2.70 -0.56
C GLN A 12 -9.99 -3.06 -0.97
N VAL A 13 -9.82 -3.62 -2.17
CA VAL A 13 -8.49 -3.96 -2.69
C VAL A 13 -7.66 -2.69 -2.94
N GLN A 14 -8.30 -1.60 -3.38
CA GLN A 14 -7.65 -0.29 -3.47
C GLN A 14 -7.06 0.15 -2.12
N ALA A 15 -7.83 0.05 -1.03
CA ALA A 15 -7.36 0.44 0.30
C ALA A 15 -6.18 -0.45 0.77
N GLU A 16 -6.23 -1.74 0.47
CA GLU A 16 -5.16 -2.69 0.75
C GLU A 16 -3.89 -2.35 -0.02
N VAL A 17 -3.98 -2.14 -1.34
CA VAL A 17 -2.87 -1.74 -2.20
C VAL A 17 -2.23 -0.43 -1.74
N LEU A 18 -3.03 0.57 -1.37
CA LEU A 18 -2.51 1.84 -0.84
C LEU A 18 -1.81 1.68 0.52
N THR A 19 -2.34 0.81 1.38
CA THR A 19 -1.73 0.48 2.68
C THR A 19 -0.41 -0.28 2.48
N GLN A 20 -0.37 -1.19 1.54
CA GLN A 20 0.85 -1.93 1.23
C GLN A 20 1.89 -1.00 0.59
N LEU A 21 1.49 -0.12 -0.33
CA LEU A 21 2.37 0.88 -0.93
C LEU A 21 3.00 1.80 0.13
N SER A 22 2.22 2.25 1.12
CA SER A 22 2.76 3.07 2.22
C SER A 22 3.75 2.32 3.12
N GLN A 23 3.65 0.98 3.20
CA GLN A 23 4.64 0.12 3.87
C GLN A 23 5.87 -0.18 3.00
N THR A 24 5.71 -0.30 1.68
CA THR A 24 6.81 -0.58 0.75
C THR A 24 7.75 0.62 0.56
N ARG A 25 7.22 1.85 0.53
CA ARG A 25 8.00 3.10 0.39
C ARG A 25 9.13 3.26 1.43
N PRO A 26 8.91 3.08 2.75
CA PRO A 26 9.99 3.17 3.74
C PRO A 26 10.98 2.01 3.62
N LEU A 27 10.55 0.81 3.22
CA LEU A 27 11.45 -0.31 2.94
C LEU A 27 12.38 0.01 1.77
N PHE A 28 11.84 0.61 0.70
CA PHE A 28 12.63 1.06 -0.45
C PHE A 28 13.64 2.14 -0.05
N THR A 29 13.23 3.12 0.74
CA THR A 29 14.13 4.17 1.26
C THR A 29 15.22 3.59 2.15
N SER A 30 14.89 2.64 3.03
CA SER A 30 15.86 1.95 3.89
C SER A 30 16.86 1.15 3.06
N TYR A 31 16.39 0.41 2.05
CA TYR A 31 17.23 -0.33 1.11
C TYR A 31 18.22 0.60 0.39
N LEU A 32 17.74 1.71 -0.17
CA LEU A 32 18.60 2.69 -0.82
C LEU A 32 19.63 3.27 0.17
N ARG A 33 19.22 3.62 1.39
CA ARG A 33 20.14 4.11 2.43
C ARG A 33 21.20 3.08 2.79
N ILE A 34 20.82 1.84 3.09
CA ILE A 34 21.76 0.77 3.49
C ILE A 34 22.76 0.53 2.36
N ARG A 35 22.30 0.52 1.11
CA ARG A 35 23.14 0.43 -0.08
C ARG A 35 24.14 1.58 -0.15
N THR A 36 23.70 2.82 0.04
CA THR A 36 24.60 3.99 -0.01
C THR A 36 25.68 3.98 1.08
N LEU A 37 25.39 3.36 2.23
CA LEU A 37 26.33 3.27 3.36
C LEU A 37 27.21 2.02 3.28
N THR A 38 26.85 1.04 2.45
CA THR A 38 27.50 -0.26 2.41
C THR A 38 28.23 -0.46 1.08
N THR A 39 29.56 -0.47 1.12
CA THR A 39 30.42 -0.73 -0.05
C THR A 39 30.46 -2.22 -0.45
N SER A 40 30.12 -3.14 0.46
CA SER A 40 30.17 -4.59 0.21
C SER A 40 28.81 -5.16 -0.21
N PRO A 41 28.70 -5.78 -1.39
CA PRO A 41 27.45 -6.40 -1.85
C PRO A 41 27.03 -7.63 -1.04
N GLN A 42 27.90 -8.16 -0.18
CA GLN A 42 27.64 -9.33 0.66
C GLN A 42 27.19 -8.98 2.09
N ASN A 43 26.88 -7.72 2.38
CA ASN A 43 26.38 -7.34 3.70
C ASN A 43 25.03 -8.03 3.96
N PRO A 44 24.87 -8.80 5.05
CA PRO A 44 23.61 -9.46 5.38
C PRO A 44 22.42 -8.50 5.48
N GLU A 45 22.64 -7.25 5.92
CA GLU A 45 21.61 -6.21 6.00
C GLU A 45 21.10 -5.75 4.63
N LEU A 46 21.99 -5.71 3.62
CA LEU A 46 21.61 -5.34 2.26
C LEU A 46 20.80 -6.46 1.61
N ILE A 47 21.21 -7.71 1.83
CA ILE A 47 20.55 -8.90 1.27
C ILE A 47 19.17 -9.09 1.93
N SER A 48 19.05 -8.88 3.25
CA SER A 48 17.76 -8.95 3.94
C SER A 48 16.81 -7.84 3.45
N ALA A 49 17.29 -6.60 3.38
CA ALA A 49 16.50 -5.46 2.90
C ALA A 49 16.05 -5.64 1.44
N GLN A 50 16.93 -6.15 0.58
CA GLN A 50 16.60 -6.49 -0.82
C GLN A 50 15.48 -7.54 -0.87
N LYS A 51 15.62 -8.64 -0.13
CA LYS A 51 14.65 -9.74 -0.14
C LYS A 51 13.29 -9.32 0.41
N GLU A 52 13.28 -8.52 1.46
CA GLU A 52 12.06 -7.98 2.06
C GLU A 52 11.33 -7.05 1.07
N LEU A 53 12.07 -6.14 0.44
CA LEU A 53 11.54 -5.26 -0.60
C LEU A 53 11.03 -6.06 -1.81
N GLU A 54 11.76 -7.07 -2.27
CA GLU A 54 11.36 -7.92 -3.39
C GLU A 54 10.06 -8.69 -3.09
N THR A 55 9.93 -9.22 -1.88
CA THR A 55 8.71 -9.91 -1.43
C THR A 55 7.52 -8.96 -1.40
N SER A 56 7.72 -7.75 -0.82
CA SER A 56 6.69 -6.72 -0.74
C SER A 56 6.25 -6.22 -2.12
N LEU A 57 7.20 -5.93 -3.02
CA LEU A 57 6.91 -5.50 -4.39
C LEU A 57 6.23 -6.59 -5.23
N THR A 58 6.55 -7.86 -4.98
CA THR A 58 5.90 -8.98 -5.69
C THR A 58 4.43 -9.07 -5.32
N SER A 59 4.11 -9.08 -4.02
CA SER A 59 2.71 -9.08 -3.56
C SER A 59 1.95 -7.86 -4.08
N LEU A 60 2.54 -6.66 -4.00
CA LEU A 60 1.91 -5.44 -4.50
C LEU A 60 1.68 -5.47 -6.02
N THR A 61 2.57 -6.13 -6.78
CA THR A 61 2.38 -6.32 -8.23
C THR A 61 1.21 -7.27 -8.53
N ASP A 62 1.08 -8.33 -7.74
CA ASP A 62 -0.01 -9.31 -7.90
C ASP A 62 -1.37 -8.63 -7.60
N ASP A 63 -1.47 -7.89 -6.48
CA ASP A 63 -2.70 -7.17 -6.11
C ASP A 63 -3.05 -6.06 -7.12
N LEU A 64 -2.03 -5.40 -7.69
CA LEU A 64 -2.22 -4.42 -8.75
C LEU A 64 -2.70 -5.06 -10.06
N ALA A 65 -2.22 -6.26 -10.40
CA ALA A 65 -2.66 -6.97 -11.60
C ALA A 65 -4.16 -7.28 -11.56
N ASP A 66 -4.67 -7.68 -10.40
CA ASP A 66 -6.11 -7.89 -10.18
C ASP A 66 -6.91 -6.58 -10.32
N LEU A 67 -6.37 -5.46 -9.81
CA LEU A 67 -6.99 -4.14 -10.01
C LEU A 67 -7.00 -3.72 -11.49
N ILE A 68 -5.92 -3.95 -12.23
CA ILE A 68 -5.86 -3.67 -13.68
C ILE A 68 -6.94 -4.45 -14.42
N GLU A 69 -7.06 -5.75 -14.15
CA GLU A 69 -8.06 -6.61 -14.78
C GLU A 69 -9.48 -6.13 -14.45
N SER A 70 -9.73 -5.76 -13.19
CA SER A 70 -11.03 -5.24 -12.76
C SER A 70 -11.42 -3.94 -13.50
N VAL A 71 -10.47 -3.01 -13.67
CA VAL A 71 -10.69 -1.76 -14.39
C VAL A 71 -10.92 -2.03 -15.87
N GLN A 72 -10.18 -2.97 -16.46
CA GLN A 72 -10.35 -3.36 -17.86
C GLN A 72 -11.73 -3.99 -18.11
N ALA A 73 -12.19 -4.86 -17.22
CA ALA A 73 -13.53 -5.46 -17.29
C ALA A 73 -14.64 -4.41 -17.20
N VAL A 74 -14.48 -3.43 -16.32
CA VAL A 74 -15.43 -2.33 -16.14
C VAL A 74 -15.41 -1.36 -17.33
N GLN A 75 -14.26 -1.11 -17.96
CA GLN A 75 -14.15 -0.24 -19.14
C GLN A 75 -15.00 -0.69 -20.32
N SER A 76 -15.18 -2.00 -20.50
CA SER A 76 -16.00 -2.55 -21.58
C SER A 76 -17.50 -2.28 -21.42
N ASP A 77 -18.02 -2.23 -20.19
CA ASP A 77 -19.44 -1.94 -19.94
C ASP A 77 -19.68 -1.30 -18.56
N PRO A 78 -19.38 0.00 -18.38
CA PRO A 78 -19.50 0.68 -17.09
C PRO A 78 -20.92 0.67 -16.52
N TYR A 79 -21.92 0.78 -17.38
CA TYR A 79 -23.33 0.88 -16.99
C TYR A 79 -23.87 -0.43 -16.41
N LYS A 80 -23.36 -1.58 -16.87
CA LYS A 80 -23.69 -2.89 -16.30
C LYS A 80 -23.32 -3.02 -14.83
N TYR A 81 -22.26 -2.33 -14.41
CA TYR A 81 -21.78 -2.30 -13.03
C TYR A 81 -22.33 -1.10 -12.23
N GLY A 82 -23.19 -0.28 -12.84
CA GLY A 82 -23.75 0.92 -12.19
C GLY A 82 -22.71 2.00 -11.91
N LEU A 83 -21.58 2.00 -12.66
CA LEU A 83 -20.48 2.93 -12.47
C LEU A 83 -20.57 4.10 -13.45
N GLU A 84 -20.24 5.29 -12.97
CA GLU A 84 -20.10 6.47 -13.82
C GLU A 84 -18.79 6.41 -14.61
N ILE A 85 -18.79 6.93 -15.84
CA ILE A 85 -17.59 6.96 -16.70
C ILE A 85 -16.43 7.70 -16.02
N GLU A 86 -16.74 8.73 -15.22
CA GLU A 86 -15.75 9.47 -14.46
C GLU A 86 -15.09 8.61 -13.37
N GLU A 87 -15.86 7.75 -12.71
CA GLU A 87 -15.35 6.81 -11.71
C GLU A 87 -14.39 5.81 -12.34
N VAL A 88 -14.74 5.25 -13.51
CA VAL A 88 -13.85 4.35 -14.25
C VAL A 88 -12.53 5.04 -14.65
N ALA A 89 -12.61 6.32 -15.05
CA ALA A 89 -11.43 7.11 -15.35
C ALA A 89 -10.55 7.37 -14.11
N ARG A 90 -11.16 7.59 -12.93
CA ARG A 90 -10.42 7.71 -11.65
C ARG A 90 -9.69 6.42 -11.31
N ARG A 91 -10.38 5.26 -11.39
CA ARG A 91 -9.79 3.95 -11.12
C ARG A 91 -8.61 3.65 -12.05
N LYS A 92 -8.75 3.95 -13.34
CA LYS A 92 -7.67 3.80 -14.31
C LYS A 92 -6.44 4.63 -13.93
N ARG A 93 -6.63 5.92 -13.65
CA ARG A 93 -5.51 6.81 -13.29
C ARG A 93 -4.76 6.33 -12.06
N LEU A 94 -5.49 5.89 -11.03
CA LEU A 94 -4.88 5.35 -9.82
C LEU A 94 -4.00 4.13 -10.13
N VAL A 95 -4.55 3.18 -10.89
CA VAL A 95 -3.84 1.96 -11.26
C VAL A 95 -2.61 2.26 -12.12
N ASP A 96 -2.73 3.21 -13.05
CA ASP A 96 -1.59 3.67 -13.86
C ASP A 96 -0.51 4.33 -12.97
N GLU A 97 -0.89 5.19 -12.02
CA GLU A 97 0.03 5.88 -11.10
C GLU A 97 0.78 4.90 -10.18
N VAL A 98 0.04 4.04 -9.47
CA VAL A 98 0.62 3.02 -8.60
C VAL A 98 1.47 2.03 -9.40
N GLY A 99 1.03 1.66 -10.60
CA GLY A 99 1.79 0.77 -11.47
C GLY A 99 3.13 1.33 -11.90
N ASN A 100 3.17 2.59 -12.32
CA ASN A 100 4.43 3.25 -12.67
C ASN A 100 5.37 3.32 -11.46
N GLU A 101 4.86 3.65 -10.26
CA GLU A 101 5.69 3.72 -9.05
C GLU A 101 6.30 2.36 -8.67
N VAL A 102 5.50 1.29 -8.76
CA VAL A 102 5.96 -0.08 -8.49
C VAL A 102 6.97 -0.55 -9.54
N GLU A 103 6.75 -0.22 -10.81
CA GLU A 103 7.68 -0.53 -11.89
C GLU A 103 9.03 0.19 -11.69
N ASP A 104 9.00 1.48 -11.36
CA ASP A 104 10.20 2.28 -11.06
C ASP A 104 11.01 1.69 -9.90
N MET A 105 10.34 1.30 -8.80
CA MET A 105 11.00 0.65 -7.65
C MET A 105 11.63 -0.70 -8.03
N ARG A 106 10.94 -1.50 -8.86
CA ARG A 106 11.46 -2.80 -9.34
C ARG A 106 12.64 -2.62 -10.29
N ASP A 107 12.61 -1.62 -11.15
CA ASP A 107 13.67 -1.38 -12.11
C ASP A 107 14.93 -0.84 -11.43
N GLU A 108 14.80 0.02 -10.41
CA GLU A 108 15.93 0.42 -9.57
C GLU A 108 16.53 -0.79 -8.84
N LEU A 109 15.71 -1.74 -8.37
CA LEU A 109 16.20 -2.98 -7.75
C LEU A 109 16.99 -3.86 -8.74
N LYS A 110 16.51 -4.00 -9.98
CA LYS A 110 17.15 -4.81 -11.04
C LYS A 110 18.43 -4.17 -11.60
N LYS A 111 18.39 -2.86 -11.89
CA LYS A 111 19.51 -2.10 -12.45
C LYS A 111 20.74 -2.13 -11.54
N GLN A 112 20.50 -2.21 -10.24
CA GLN A 112 21.53 -2.12 -9.22
C GLN A 112 22.05 -3.50 -8.80
N THR A 113 21.24 -4.55 -9.01
CA THR A 113 21.71 -5.95 -8.99
C THR A 113 22.66 -6.25 -10.16
N SER A 114 22.43 -5.62 -11.32
CA SER A 114 23.26 -5.82 -12.53
C SER A 114 24.53 -4.94 -12.56
N GLN A 115 24.54 -3.78 -11.89
CA GLN A 115 25.75 -2.96 -11.72
C GLN A 115 26.82 -3.59 -10.81
N GLY A 116 26.48 -4.61 -10.02
CA GLY A 116 27.47 -5.47 -9.34
C GLY A 116 28.25 -6.42 -10.29
N SER A 117 27.88 -6.47 -11.58
CA SER A 117 28.47 -7.41 -12.56
C SER A 117 29.02 -6.73 -13.83
N GLY A 118 28.79 -5.43 -14.03
CA GLY A 118 29.13 -4.75 -15.29
C GLY A 118 30.15 -3.62 -15.12
N THR A 119 31.46 -3.94 -15.11
CA THR A 119 32.53 -3.25 -15.88
C THR A 119 33.85 -4.04 -15.74
N ARG A 120 33.98 -5.16 -16.45
CA ARG A 120 35.28 -5.72 -16.88
C ARG A 120 35.13 -6.27 -18.29
N THR A 121 34.98 -5.37 -19.24
CA THR A 121 35.21 -5.69 -20.66
C THR A 121 36.21 -4.69 -21.23
N GLY A 122 37.40 -4.70 -20.64
CA GLY A 122 38.61 -4.11 -21.21
C GLY A 122 39.45 -5.23 -21.82
N THR A 123 39.26 -5.42 -23.12
CA THR A 123 40.19 -5.96 -24.13
C THR A 123 41.42 -6.73 -23.66
N SER A 124 41.47 -7.99 -24.08
CA SER A 124 42.66 -8.81 -24.27
C SER A 124 43.79 -8.08 -25.01
N GLY A 125 44.94 -7.92 -24.34
CA GLY A 125 46.23 -7.66 -24.96
C GLY A 125 47.23 -8.68 -24.43
N ALA A 126 47.44 -9.76 -25.19
CA ALA A 126 48.50 -10.72 -24.96
C ALA A 126 49.86 -10.00 -25.01
N PHE A 127 50.68 -10.17 -23.97
CA PHE A 127 52.11 -9.88 -24.04
C PHE A 127 52.87 -11.09 -23.50
N GLU A 128 53.57 -11.75 -24.42
CA GLU A 128 54.33 -12.98 -24.23
C GLU A 128 55.83 -12.64 -24.32
N GLY A 129 56.54 -12.72 -23.17
CA GLY A 129 58.00 -12.92 -23.01
C GLY A 129 58.92 -11.67 -22.97
N PRO A 130 60.21 -11.81 -22.55
CA PRO A 130 60.84 -12.82 -21.68
C PRO A 130 61.69 -12.20 -20.53
N GLU A 131 62.29 -13.09 -19.73
CA GLU A 131 63.14 -12.94 -18.55
C GLU A 131 64.14 -11.75 -18.52
N GLY A 132 64.20 -11.04 -17.38
CA GLY A 132 65.21 -10.03 -17.07
C GLY A 132 65.22 -9.67 -15.57
N GLU A 133 66.25 -10.14 -14.87
CA GLU A 133 66.51 -9.91 -13.44
C GLU A 133 66.76 -8.41 -13.14
N GLY A 134 66.17 -7.86 -12.06
CA GLY A 134 66.77 -6.71 -11.34
C GLY A 134 65.89 -5.57 -10.81
N GLU A 135 64.74 -5.25 -11.43
CA GLU A 135 63.98 -4.00 -11.07
C GLU A 135 62.45 -4.19 -10.97
N ALA A 136 61.98 -5.44 -10.91
CA ALA A 136 60.55 -5.76 -10.99
C ALA A 136 59.74 -5.50 -9.71
N GLY A 137 60.40 -5.24 -8.57
CA GLY A 137 59.72 -4.99 -7.28
C GLY A 137 59.08 -3.60 -7.19
N ASP A 138 59.75 -2.57 -7.73
CA ASP A 138 59.30 -1.17 -7.61
C ASP A 138 58.18 -0.84 -8.61
N ASN A 139 58.30 -1.31 -9.85
CA ASN A 139 57.24 -1.16 -10.87
C ASN A 139 55.94 -1.90 -10.49
N TYR A 140 56.04 -3.02 -9.79
CA TYR A 140 54.86 -3.77 -9.33
C TYR A 140 54.16 -3.04 -8.17
N ALA A 141 54.92 -2.47 -7.23
CA ALA A 141 54.39 -1.67 -6.13
C ALA A 141 53.75 -0.36 -6.63
N GLU A 142 54.35 0.32 -7.60
CA GLU A 142 53.74 1.50 -8.24
C GLU A 142 52.46 1.15 -9.01
N PHE A 143 52.43 0.01 -9.70
CA PHE A 143 51.24 -0.46 -10.41
C PHE A 143 50.10 -0.83 -9.44
N GLU A 144 50.41 -1.48 -8.31
CA GLU A 144 49.44 -1.75 -7.24
C GLU A 144 48.93 -0.45 -6.62
N GLN A 145 49.80 0.53 -6.37
CA GLN A 145 49.42 1.83 -5.82
C GLN A 145 48.54 2.62 -6.80
N GLN A 146 48.87 2.61 -8.09
CA GLN A 146 48.03 3.21 -9.13
C GLN A 146 46.68 2.51 -9.26
N GLN A 147 46.62 1.17 -9.16
CA GLN A 147 45.35 0.45 -9.09
C GLN A 147 44.52 0.82 -7.86
N GLN A 148 45.16 1.00 -6.71
CA GLN A 148 44.49 1.40 -5.47
C GLN A 148 43.92 2.82 -5.57
N ILE A 149 44.67 3.74 -6.17
CA ILE A 149 44.23 5.13 -6.41
C ILE A 149 43.10 5.15 -7.45
N HIS A 150 43.17 4.34 -8.50
CA HIS A 150 42.10 4.25 -9.50
C HIS A 150 40.82 3.69 -8.90
N MET A 151 40.92 2.68 -8.03
CA MET A 151 39.80 2.11 -7.29
C MET A 151 39.21 3.09 -6.29
N MET A 152 40.03 3.89 -5.59
CA MET A 152 39.56 4.97 -4.72
C MET A 152 38.87 6.09 -5.50
N ALA A 153 39.40 6.48 -6.66
CA ALA A 153 38.82 7.53 -7.49
C ALA A 153 37.46 7.12 -8.10
N GLU A 154 37.30 5.85 -8.49
CA GLU A 154 36.01 5.31 -8.95
C GLU A 154 34.97 5.26 -7.81
N GLN A 155 35.40 5.00 -6.57
CA GLN A 155 34.52 5.05 -5.39
C GLN A 155 34.12 6.48 -5.03
N ASP A 156 35.03 7.46 -5.16
CA ASP A 156 34.74 8.87 -4.86
C ASP A 156 33.71 9.46 -5.87
N GLN A 157 33.78 9.04 -7.14
CA GLN A 157 32.80 9.41 -8.15
C GLN A 157 31.42 8.75 -7.91
N GLN A 158 31.39 7.56 -7.31
CA GLN A 158 30.13 6.93 -6.86
C GLN A 158 29.52 7.68 -5.66
N LEU A 159 30.33 8.20 -4.74
CA LEU A 159 29.86 8.98 -3.59
C LEU A 159 29.18 10.28 -4.02
N ASP A 160 29.67 10.96 -5.06
CA ASP A 160 29.11 12.25 -5.51
C ASP A 160 27.72 12.10 -6.17
N GLY A 161 27.50 11.01 -6.90
CA GLY A 161 26.16 10.62 -7.39
C GLY A 161 25.21 10.21 -6.25
N VAL A 162 25.76 9.58 -5.21
CA VAL A 162 25.03 9.17 -4.01
C VAL A 162 24.63 10.36 -3.14
N PHE A 163 25.43 11.43 -3.02
CA PHE A 163 25.06 12.62 -2.24
C PHE A 163 23.84 13.35 -2.81
N ARG A 164 23.68 13.40 -4.14
CA ARG A 164 22.45 13.90 -4.77
C ARG A 164 21.26 12.99 -4.49
N THR A 165 21.44 11.68 -4.58
CA THR A 165 20.39 10.70 -4.29
C THR A 165 19.98 10.74 -2.82
N VAL A 166 20.92 10.86 -1.87
CA VAL A 166 20.65 11.01 -0.44
C VAL A 166 19.99 12.36 -0.13
N GLY A 167 20.37 13.43 -0.83
CA GLY A 167 19.68 14.72 -0.76
C GLY A 167 18.22 14.61 -1.19
N ASN A 168 17.97 13.92 -2.30
CA ASN A 168 16.61 13.66 -2.79
C ASN A 168 15.84 12.70 -1.87
N LEU A 169 16.49 11.67 -1.30
CA LEU A 169 15.89 10.74 -0.34
C LEU A 169 15.54 11.41 0.98
N ARG A 170 16.34 12.37 1.43
CA ARG A 170 16.03 13.17 2.62
C ARG A 170 14.79 14.04 2.37
N GLN A 171 14.67 14.60 1.18
CA GLN A 171 13.50 15.38 0.79
C GLN A 171 12.26 14.49 0.64
N GLN A 172 12.40 13.31 0.02
CA GLN A 172 11.34 12.32 -0.08
C GLN A 172 10.94 11.76 1.30
N ALA A 173 11.87 11.57 2.22
CA ALA A 173 11.58 11.16 3.60
C ALA A 173 10.87 12.24 4.40
N ASP A 174 11.15 13.52 4.14
CA ASP A 174 10.43 14.65 4.72
C ASP A 174 9.00 14.73 4.18
N ASP A 175 8.84 14.53 2.86
CA ASP A 175 7.52 14.49 2.20
C ASP A 175 6.71 13.27 2.68
N MET A 176 7.32 12.09 2.81
CA MET A 176 6.69 10.90 3.42
C MET A 176 6.31 11.11 4.88
N GLY A 177 7.14 11.81 5.66
CA GLY A 177 6.84 12.12 7.06
C GLY A 177 5.58 12.97 7.19
N ARG A 178 5.42 13.96 6.32
CA ARG A 178 4.23 14.82 6.27
C ARG A 178 3.00 14.06 5.78
N GLU A 179 3.15 13.19 4.79
CA GLU A 179 2.02 12.44 4.23
C GLU A 179 1.53 11.33 5.18
N LEU A 180 2.41 10.76 5.99
CA LEU A 180 2.03 9.87 7.11
C LEU A 180 1.33 10.64 8.24
N GLU A 181 1.72 11.88 8.51
CA GLU A 181 1.05 12.75 9.47
C GLU A 181 -0.35 13.15 8.97
N GLU A 182 -0.50 13.44 7.68
CA GLU A 182 -1.80 13.68 7.02
C GLU A 182 -2.69 12.44 7.00
N GLN A 183 -2.12 11.24 6.79
CA GLN A 183 -2.87 9.97 6.88
C GLN A 183 -3.31 9.66 8.32
N ALA A 184 -2.49 9.99 9.32
CA ALA A 184 -2.88 9.86 10.73
C ALA A 184 -4.05 10.82 11.08
N ASP A 185 -4.03 12.04 10.56
CA ASP A 185 -5.10 13.03 10.74
C ASP A 185 -6.41 12.61 10.02
N MET A 186 -6.30 11.96 8.84
CA MET A 186 -7.46 11.34 8.19
C MET A 186 -8.05 10.17 8.99
N LEU A 187 -7.22 9.35 9.61
CA LEU A 187 -7.68 8.23 10.46
C LEU A 187 -8.42 8.72 11.71
N GLU A 188 -8.00 9.82 12.33
CA GLU A 188 -8.72 10.44 13.45
C GLU A 188 -10.12 10.94 13.03
N ASN A 189 -10.23 11.48 11.80
CA ASN A 189 -11.52 11.89 11.24
C ASN A 189 -12.44 10.70 10.93
N VAL A 190 -11.89 9.56 10.50
CA VAL A 190 -12.64 8.32 10.27
C VAL A 190 -13.16 7.74 11.58
N ASP A 191 -12.36 7.75 12.65
CA ASP A 191 -12.78 7.32 14.00
C ASP A 191 -13.92 8.20 14.54
N GLY A 192 -13.80 9.52 14.38
CA GLY A 192 -14.86 10.47 14.75
C GLY A 192 -16.16 10.31 13.95
N LEU A 193 -16.08 9.89 12.69
CA LEU A 193 -17.24 9.54 11.87
C LEU A 193 -17.86 8.21 12.31
N ALA A 194 -17.05 7.20 12.62
CA ALA A 194 -17.50 5.92 13.15
C ALA A 194 -18.24 6.09 14.48
N ASP A 195 -17.73 6.93 15.39
CA ASP A 195 -18.37 7.25 16.66
C ASP A 195 -19.72 7.95 16.50
N ARG A 196 -19.84 8.91 15.57
CA ARG A 196 -21.12 9.56 15.26
C ARG A 196 -22.12 8.58 14.66
N VAL A 197 -21.67 7.68 13.79
CA VAL A 197 -22.51 6.65 13.18
C VAL A 197 -22.96 5.66 14.26
N GLY A 198 -22.07 5.22 15.13
CA GLY A 198 -22.35 4.35 16.28
C GLY A 198 -23.38 4.96 17.24
N GLY A 199 -23.22 6.25 17.60
CA GLY A 199 -24.18 6.96 18.46
C GLY A 199 -25.56 7.11 17.83
N ARG A 200 -25.63 7.34 16.50
CA ARG A 200 -26.90 7.40 15.76
C ARG A 200 -27.57 6.04 15.63
N LEU A 201 -26.80 4.98 15.37
CA LEU A 201 -27.29 3.60 15.35
C LEU A 201 -27.86 3.19 16.70
N GLN A 202 -27.14 3.45 17.79
CA GLN A 202 -27.59 3.13 19.14
C GLN A 202 -28.89 3.86 19.50
N THR A 203 -28.99 5.13 19.11
CA THR A 203 -30.22 5.92 19.28
C THR A 203 -31.36 5.34 18.44
N GLY A 204 -31.10 5.00 17.17
CA GLY A 204 -32.07 4.38 16.28
C GLY A 204 -32.60 3.05 16.81
N LEU A 205 -31.73 2.18 17.33
CA LEU A 205 -32.12 0.91 17.96
C LEU A 205 -32.99 1.13 19.20
N LYS A 206 -32.65 2.12 20.03
CA LYS A 206 -33.43 2.46 21.23
C LYS A 206 -34.82 2.99 20.87
N THR A 207 -34.91 3.85 19.86
CA THR A 207 -36.19 4.36 19.35
C THR A 207 -37.01 3.23 18.73
N MET A 208 -36.39 2.33 17.96
CA MET A 208 -37.07 1.18 17.35
C MET A 208 -37.64 0.24 18.42
N GLY A 209 -36.88 -0.09 19.46
CA GLY A 209 -37.38 -0.88 20.59
C GLY A 209 -38.54 -0.21 21.32
N THR A 210 -38.52 1.12 21.43
CA THR A 210 -39.61 1.88 22.06
C THR A 210 -40.88 1.91 21.19
N VAL A 211 -40.72 1.96 19.86
CA VAL A 211 -41.84 1.94 18.90
C VAL A 211 -42.48 0.55 18.85
N ILE A 212 -41.68 -0.51 18.82
CA ILE A 212 -42.18 -1.90 18.85
C ILE A 212 -43.02 -2.11 20.12
N LYS A 213 -42.48 -1.74 21.29
CA LYS A 213 -43.18 -1.91 22.56
C LYS A 213 -44.48 -1.10 22.64
N LYS A 214 -44.48 0.16 22.17
CA LYS A 214 -45.69 1.00 22.15
C LYS A 214 -46.77 0.49 21.19
N ASN A 215 -46.38 -0.12 20.07
CA ASN A 215 -47.33 -0.67 19.10
C ASN A 215 -47.96 -1.97 19.61
N GLU A 216 -47.17 -2.82 20.26
CA GLU A 216 -47.64 -4.08 20.86
C GLU A 216 -48.63 -3.83 22.01
N ASP A 217 -48.30 -2.89 22.91
CA ASP A 217 -49.16 -2.57 24.07
C ASP A 217 -50.51 -1.93 23.64
N GLY A 218 -50.51 -1.06 22.63
CA GLY A 218 -51.72 -0.35 22.19
C GLY A 218 -52.75 -1.24 21.49
N LEU A 219 -52.29 -2.12 20.61
CA LEU A 219 -53.18 -3.02 19.86
C LEU A 219 -53.70 -4.17 20.74
N SER A 220 -52.84 -4.74 21.59
CA SER A 220 -53.21 -5.81 22.51
C SER A 220 -54.20 -5.34 23.59
N SER A 221 -53.94 -4.17 24.20
CA SER A 221 -54.80 -3.60 25.24
C SER A 221 -56.21 -3.26 24.72
N CYS A 222 -56.30 -2.69 23.51
CA CYS A 222 -57.59 -2.38 22.88
C CYS A 222 -58.40 -3.66 22.60
N CYS A 223 -57.74 -4.70 22.07
CA CYS A 223 -58.38 -5.97 21.77
C CYS A 223 -58.92 -6.66 23.04
N ILE A 224 -58.14 -6.68 24.12
CA ILE A 224 -58.54 -7.22 25.43
C ILE A 224 -59.75 -6.46 26.00
N ALA A 225 -59.75 -5.12 25.93
CA ALA A 225 -60.87 -4.31 26.42
C ALA A 225 -62.18 -4.60 25.67
N ILE A 226 -62.12 -4.76 24.35
CA ILE A 226 -63.28 -5.11 23.52
C ILE A 226 -63.81 -6.50 23.89
N LEU A 227 -62.93 -7.49 24.05
CA LEU A 227 -63.32 -8.85 24.45
C LEU A 227 -64.02 -8.88 25.81
N ILE A 228 -63.54 -8.13 26.80
CA ILE A 228 -64.16 -8.02 28.13
C ILE A 228 -65.56 -7.38 28.02
N PHE A 229 -65.72 -6.33 27.23
CA PHE A 229 -67.01 -5.66 27.05
C PHE A 229 -68.06 -6.59 26.44
N VAL A 230 -67.68 -7.35 25.40
CA VAL A 230 -68.56 -8.34 24.77
C VAL A 230 -68.96 -9.43 25.77
N LEU A 231 -68.01 -9.90 26.59
CA LEU A 231 -68.30 -10.91 27.62
C LEU A 231 -69.31 -10.38 28.66
N ILE A 232 -69.15 -9.13 29.12
CA ILE A 232 -70.10 -8.50 30.05
C ILE A 232 -71.49 -8.39 29.41
N LEU A 233 -71.60 -7.99 28.15
CA LEU A 233 -72.88 -7.93 27.45
C LEU A 233 -73.55 -9.31 27.36
N LEU A 234 -72.79 -10.35 27.02
CA LEU A 234 -73.31 -11.72 27.01
C LEU A 234 -73.78 -12.17 28.39
N LEU A 235 -73.04 -11.84 29.46
CA LEU A 235 -73.43 -12.17 30.83
C LEU A 235 -74.75 -11.50 31.20
N VAL A 236 -74.89 -10.19 30.93
CA VAL A 236 -76.12 -9.44 31.21
C VAL A 236 -77.29 -10.02 30.41
N LEU A 237 -77.09 -10.33 29.13
CA LEU A 237 -78.11 -10.94 28.29
C LEU A 237 -78.59 -12.29 28.85
N VAL A 238 -77.66 -13.13 29.32
CA VAL A 238 -77.98 -14.43 29.94
C VAL A 238 -78.64 -14.29 31.31
N LEU A 239 -78.38 -13.22 32.05
CA LEU A 239 -78.99 -13.01 33.37
C LEU A 239 -80.41 -12.43 33.25
N VAL A 240 -80.65 -11.61 32.23
CA VAL A 240 -81.95 -10.97 31.96
C VAL A 240 -82.93 -11.92 31.25
N LEU A 241 -82.42 -12.86 30.45
CA LEU A 241 -83.20 -13.82 29.65
C LEU A 241 -83.34 -15.16 30.38
#